data_AF-A0A6V8HIN2-F1
#
_entry.id   AF-A0A6V8HIN2-F1
#
_cell.length_a   1.000
_cell.length_b   1.000
_cell.length_c   1.000
_cell.angle_alpha   90.00
_cell.angle_beta   90.00
_cell.angle_gamma   90.00
#
_symmetry.space_group_name_H-M   'P 1'
#
loop_
_entity.id
_entity.type
_entity.pdbx_description
1 polymer ?
#
loop_
_entity_poly.entity_id
_entity_poly.type
_entity_poly.pdbx_seq_one_letter_code
_entity_poly.pdbx_strand_id
1 'polypeptide(L)'
;MALNMSHNPEKKTENAIYGKHGSDEESQTRRPSLVGDVVVDRATLGKQLELEAESAIKYRTCSWQKTAALLFSEYICLAIMSFPWAYSVLGLVPGLILTVFVALVVLYTSLTIWRFCLRHPEIRDVCDIGQYLFWDSKIAWWATAVMFLLNNTFIQGLHCLVGAEYLNTMTGHATCTIVFSCIIPIISFFFSLPRTFSGLSHMATVSAFFTFISVLLATIFAGIEPYPAGYTEALGKPIVTAFPVSGTTFVSGMSAFLNISYTFIGQITLPSFIAEMKEPEDFWKSVTAVTIAEVIVFSIVGAVIYAYTGNQYMTAPAFGSLGDDVYKKVAFSFMIPTLIFLVAAYPGWVGVMG
;
A
#
# COMPACT_ATOMS: atom_id res chain seq x y z
N MET A 1 -56.36 29.72 -66.45
CA MET A 1 -57.46 28.84 -66.85
C MET A 1 -57.86 28.01 -65.64
N ALA A 2 -59.07 28.26 -65.12
CA ALA A 2 -59.89 27.52 -64.14
C ALA A 2 -59.26 27.11 -62.78
N LEU A 3 -59.66 27.74 -61.64
CA LEU A 3 -60.77 27.35 -60.71
C LEU A 3 -60.43 26.07 -59.90
N ASN A 4 -60.61 25.93 -58.57
CA ASN A 4 -61.53 26.57 -57.63
C ASN A 4 -61.13 26.26 -56.16
N MET A 5 -61.31 27.26 -55.29
CA MET A 5 -61.94 27.26 -53.93
C MET A 5 -61.89 26.03 -52.98
N SER A 6 -61.33 26.18 -51.76
CA SER A 6 -62.09 26.48 -50.52
C SER A 6 -61.25 26.39 -49.21
N HIS A 7 -61.47 27.39 -48.33
CA HIS A 7 -61.35 27.50 -46.85
C HIS A 7 -60.60 26.38 -46.04
N ASN A 8 -59.48 26.64 -45.33
CA ASN A 8 -59.22 27.32 -44.03
C ASN A 8 -59.60 26.50 -42.76
N PRO A 9 -58.94 26.66 -41.57
CA PRO A 9 -57.53 26.48 -41.18
C PRO A 9 -57.34 25.49 -40.00
N GLU A 10 -56.09 25.10 -39.72
CA GLU A 10 -55.42 25.20 -38.39
C GLU A 10 -54.35 24.12 -38.16
N LYS A 11 -53.12 24.62 -37.98
CA LYS A 11 -52.04 24.17 -37.09
C LYS A 11 -51.95 22.67 -36.74
N LYS A 12 -50.93 22.01 -37.29
CA LYS A 12 -49.69 21.67 -36.56
C LYS A 12 -48.65 21.11 -37.53
N THR A 13 -47.51 21.77 -37.61
CA THR A 13 -46.33 21.36 -38.36
C THR A 13 -45.72 20.10 -37.74
N GLU A 14 -45.30 19.21 -38.64
CA GLU A 14 -44.27 18.16 -38.53
C GLU A 14 -44.54 16.91 -37.66
N ASN A 15 -45.21 15.94 -38.28
CA ASN A 15 -44.77 14.54 -38.35
C ASN A 15 -44.20 14.35 -39.77
N ALA A 16 -43.20 13.54 -40.12
CA ALA A 16 -42.41 12.49 -39.49
C ALA A 16 -41.06 12.51 -40.25
N ILE A 17 -39.95 11.92 -39.81
CA ILE A 17 -39.67 10.48 -39.90
C ILE A 17 -38.48 10.21 -38.97
N TYR A 18 -38.70 9.54 -37.84
CA TYR A 18 -38.04 8.27 -37.50
C TYR A 18 -38.83 7.61 -36.36
N GLY A 19 -39.32 6.40 -36.60
CA GLY A 19 -40.34 5.73 -35.81
C GLY A 19 -39.83 4.94 -34.61
N LYS A 20 -40.55 5.14 -33.49
CA LYS A 20 -40.96 4.21 -32.41
C LYS A 20 -40.33 2.81 -32.31
N HIS A 21 -39.71 2.57 -31.15
CA HIS A 21 -40.16 1.61 -30.13
C HIS A 21 -39.57 2.10 -28.80
N GLY A 22 -40.35 2.41 -27.78
CA GLY A 22 -41.07 1.41 -26.99
C GLY A 22 -40.36 1.36 -25.64
N SER A 23 -40.91 2.09 -24.68
CA SER A 23 -40.52 2.10 -23.28
C SER A 23 -40.65 0.70 -22.70
N ASP A 24 -39.53 0.11 -22.29
CA ASP A 24 -39.53 -0.96 -21.31
C ASP A 24 -38.58 -0.55 -20.18
N GLU A 25 -39.20 -0.27 -19.04
CA GLU A 25 -38.60 -0.28 -17.72
C GLU A 25 -37.97 -1.65 -17.48
N GLU A 26 -36.72 -1.86 -17.90
CA GLU A 26 -35.95 -2.97 -17.37
C GLU A 26 -35.23 -2.48 -16.11
N SER A 27 -35.97 -2.60 -15.00
CA SER A 27 -35.43 -2.78 -13.66
C SER A 27 -34.29 -3.80 -13.70
N GLN A 28 -33.07 -3.32 -13.96
CA GLN A 28 -31.86 -4.03 -13.56
C GLN A 28 -31.74 -3.89 -12.05
N THR A 29 -32.57 -4.65 -11.34
CA THR A 29 -32.24 -5.22 -10.04
C THR A 29 -30.90 -5.94 -10.21
N ARG A 30 -29.80 -5.20 -9.98
CA ARG A 30 -28.49 -5.81 -9.75
C ARG A 30 -28.71 -6.81 -8.63
N ARG A 31 -28.48 -8.08 -8.94
CA ARG A 31 -28.51 -9.16 -7.96
C ARG A 31 -27.70 -8.71 -6.74
N PRO A 32 -28.20 -8.87 -5.50
CA PRO A 32 -27.37 -8.66 -4.34
C PRO A 32 -26.18 -9.62 -4.47
N SER A 33 -24.97 -9.09 -4.60
CA SER A 33 -23.77 -9.88 -4.41
C SER A 33 -23.76 -10.32 -2.96
N LEU A 34 -24.22 -11.54 -2.72
CA LEU A 34 -24.12 -12.23 -1.43
C LEU A 34 -22.64 -12.50 -1.15
N VAL A 35 -21.95 -11.50 -0.62
CA VAL A 35 -20.70 -11.68 0.12
C VAL A 35 -21.04 -11.47 1.60
N GLY A 36 -21.73 -12.47 2.16
CA GLY A 36 -22.06 -12.65 3.58
C GLY A 36 -22.77 -11.48 4.27
N ASP A 37 -24.09 -11.57 4.48
CA ASP A 37 -24.91 -10.87 5.50
C ASP A 37 -24.47 -9.46 6.00
N VAL A 38 -23.91 -8.62 5.14
CA VAL A 38 -23.57 -7.23 5.47
C VAL A 38 -24.54 -6.33 4.72
N VAL A 39 -25.50 -5.77 5.47
CA VAL A 39 -26.39 -4.72 4.97
C VAL A 39 -25.59 -3.42 4.94
N VAL A 40 -25.22 -2.96 3.73
CA VAL A 40 -24.63 -1.63 3.53
C VAL A 40 -25.71 -0.58 3.72
N ASP A 41 -25.45 0.47 4.52
CA ASP A 41 -26.37 1.60 4.63
C ASP A 41 -26.35 2.46 3.35
N ARG A 42 -27.10 2.02 2.35
CA ARG A 42 -27.19 2.64 1.03
C ARG A 42 -27.82 4.04 1.08
N ALA A 43 -28.62 4.36 2.11
CA ALA A 43 -29.30 5.65 2.22
C ALA A 43 -28.30 6.77 2.57
N THR A 44 -27.42 6.52 3.55
CA THR A 44 -26.34 7.45 3.91
C THR A 44 -25.30 7.54 2.80
N LEU A 45 -24.94 6.41 2.19
CA LEU A 45 -24.03 6.37 1.04
C LEU A 45 -24.58 7.18 -0.15
N GLY A 46 -25.88 7.05 -0.45
CA GLY A 46 -26.57 7.77 -1.52
C GLY A 46 -26.58 9.28 -1.31
N LYS A 47 -26.89 9.75 -0.08
CA LYS A 47 -26.83 11.18 0.26
C LYS A 47 -25.43 11.78 0.10
N GLN A 48 -24.39 11.04 0.48
CA GLN A 48 -23.01 11.47 0.27
C GLN A 48 -22.66 11.56 -1.23
N LEU A 49 -23.12 10.60 -2.04
CA LEU A 49 -22.92 10.62 -3.50
C LEU A 49 -23.62 11.82 -4.15
N GLU A 50 -24.80 12.20 -3.66
CA GLU A 50 -25.52 13.38 -4.13
C GLU A 50 -24.80 14.69 -3.75
N LEU A 51 -24.26 14.77 -2.51
CA LEU A 51 -23.45 15.92 -2.06
C LEU A 51 -22.11 16.03 -2.82
N GLU A 52 -21.51 14.91 -3.21
CA GLU A 52 -20.26 14.87 -3.99
C GLU A 52 -20.48 15.10 -5.50
N ALA A 53 -21.71 14.95 -6.01
CA ALA A 53 -22.02 15.13 -7.44
C ALA A 53 -21.83 16.59 -7.89
N GLU A 54 -21.99 17.56 -6.97
CA GLU A 54 -21.82 18.99 -7.21
C GLU A 54 -20.41 19.51 -6.90
N SER A 55 -19.53 18.68 -6.30
CA SER A 55 -18.14 19.02 -5.98
C SER A 55 -17.22 18.90 -7.22
N ALA A 56 -16.34 19.89 -7.41
CA ALA A 56 -15.31 19.85 -8.45
C ALA A 56 -14.27 18.72 -8.23
N ILE A 57 -14.16 18.20 -7.00
CA ILE A 57 -13.29 17.08 -6.61
C ILE A 57 -14.18 15.87 -6.33
N LYS A 58 -14.02 14.82 -7.13
CA LYS A 58 -14.69 13.52 -6.92
C LYS A 58 -13.81 12.63 -6.05
N TYR A 59 -14.28 12.29 -4.86
CA TYR A 59 -13.58 11.48 -3.85
C TYR A 59 -13.85 9.96 -3.95
N ARG A 60 -14.58 9.48 -4.96
CA ARG A 60 -14.90 8.05 -5.14
C ARG A 60 -14.56 7.56 -6.52
N THR A 61 -13.27 7.64 -6.87
CA THR A 61 -12.79 7.35 -8.23
C THR A 61 -12.03 6.02 -8.34
N CYS A 62 -11.78 5.33 -7.22
CA CYS A 62 -10.90 4.18 -7.20
C CYS A 62 -11.64 2.85 -7.45
N SER A 63 -11.11 2.03 -8.37
CA SER A 63 -11.54 0.63 -8.51
C SER A 63 -10.75 -0.27 -7.58
N TRP A 64 -11.23 -1.51 -7.35
CA TRP A 64 -10.53 -2.46 -6.50
C TRP A 64 -9.12 -2.81 -7.03
N GLN A 65 -8.92 -2.81 -8.35
CA GLN A 65 -7.59 -3.06 -8.94
C GLN A 65 -6.62 -1.91 -8.63
N LYS A 66 -7.07 -0.67 -8.77
CA LYS A 66 -6.26 0.52 -8.44
C LYS A 66 -5.96 0.55 -6.94
N THR A 67 -6.93 0.20 -6.11
CA THR A 67 -6.75 0.07 -4.65
C THR A 67 -5.75 -1.03 -4.32
N ALA A 68 -5.81 -2.18 -5.01
CA ALA A 68 -4.83 -3.24 -4.84
C ALA A 68 -3.42 -2.79 -5.24
N ALA A 69 -3.27 -2.05 -6.34
CA ALA A 69 -1.99 -1.48 -6.75
C ALA A 69 -1.46 -0.44 -5.76
N LEU A 70 -2.35 0.39 -5.20
CA LEU A 70 -2.02 1.33 -4.13
C LEU A 70 -1.53 0.61 -2.87
N LEU A 71 -2.29 -0.37 -2.38
CA LEU A 71 -1.93 -1.18 -1.21
C LEU A 71 -0.63 -1.97 -1.44
N PHE A 72 -0.43 -2.52 -2.65
CA PHE A 72 0.81 -3.18 -3.02
C PHE A 72 2.00 -2.21 -3.00
N SER A 73 1.82 -1.01 -3.56
CA SER A 73 2.81 0.07 -3.53
C SER A 73 3.03 0.68 -2.15
N GLU A 74 2.28 0.27 -1.14
CA GLU A 74 2.42 0.75 0.23
C GLU A 74 3.08 -0.34 1.08
N TYR A 75 2.53 -1.56 1.01
CA TYR A 75 2.92 -2.68 1.86
C TYR A 75 4.09 -3.50 1.28
N ILE A 76 4.18 -3.69 -0.04
CA ILE A 76 5.21 -4.52 -0.70
C ILE A 76 6.45 -3.69 -1.10
N CYS A 77 6.67 -2.59 -0.38
CA CYS A 77 7.78 -1.70 -0.64
C CYS A 77 9.08 -2.22 -0.04
N LEU A 78 9.95 -1.28 0.31
CA LEU A 78 11.26 -1.51 0.92
C LEU A 78 11.27 -2.54 2.06
N ALA A 79 10.15 -2.68 2.77
CA ALA A 79 10.02 -3.55 3.91
C ALA A 79 10.31 -5.04 3.58
N ILE A 80 10.13 -5.50 2.33
CA ILE A 80 10.56 -6.85 1.94
C ILE A 80 12.05 -7.12 2.18
N MET A 81 12.88 -6.09 2.06
CA MET A 81 14.33 -6.22 2.19
C MET A 81 14.78 -6.42 3.63
N SER A 82 13.86 -6.39 4.60
CA SER A 82 14.15 -6.74 6.00
C SER A 82 13.89 -8.23 6.31
N PHE A 83 13.09 -8.93 5.49
CA PHE A 83 12.77 -10.35 5.69
C PHE A 83 13.99 -11.27 5.66
N PRO A 84 14.97 -11.10 4.74
CA PRO A 84 16.18 -11.91 4.76
C PRO A 84 16.91 -11.86 6.12
N TRP A 85 16.93 -10.69 6.76
CA TRP A 85 17.49 -10.52 8.10
C TRP A 85 16.63 -11.15 9.20
N ALA A 86 15.31 -11.02 9.13
CA ALA A 86 14.44 -11.70 10.10
C ALA A 86 14.61 -13.23 10.03
N TYR A 87 14.78 -13.79 8.83
CA TYR A 87 15.02 -15.23 8.63
C TYR A 87 16.42 -15.67 9.06
N SER A 88 17.44 -14.81 8.98
CA SER A 88 18.77 -15.15 9.51
C SER A 88 18.80 -15.23 11.04
N VAL A 89 17.95 -14.46 11.72
CA VAL A 89 17.86 -14.47 13.19
C VAL A 89 16.97 -15.62 13.69
N LEU A 90 15.80 -15.80 13.09
CA LEU A 90 14.80 -16.80 13.51
C LEU A 90 15.08 -18.18 12.91
N GLY A 91 15.83 -18.28 11.83
CA GLY A 91 15.87 -19.47 10.99
C GLY A 91 14.69 -19.53 10.02
N LEU A 92 14.88 -20.27 8.93
CA LEU A 92 13.96 -20.26 7.79
C LEU A 92 12.56 -20.80 8.14
N VAL A 93 12.48 -21.90 8.90
CA VAL A 93 11.20 -22.56 9.21
C VAL A 93 10.29 -21.71 10.10
N PRO A 94 10.71 -21.28 11.30
CA PRO A 94 9.87 -20.44 12.14
C PRO A 94 9.67 -19.05 11.52
N GLY A 95 10.64 -18.51 10.77
CA GLY A 95 10.48 -17.27 10.02
C GLY A 95 9.30 -17.33 9.04
N LEU A 96 9.24 -18.36 8.19
CA LEU A 96 8.14 -18.55 7.24
C LEU A 96 6.79 -18.81 7.92
N ILE A 97 6.78 -19.63 9.00
CA ILE A 97 5.55 -19.87 9.77
C ILE A 97 5.02 -18.57 10.37
N LEU A 98 5.90 -17.73 10.93
CA LEU A 98 5.52 -16.43 11.49
C LEU A 98 5.03 -15.46 10.41
N THR A 99 5.69 -15.43 9.24
CA THR A 99 5.23 -14.65 8.08
C THR A 99 3.78 -14.99 7.71
N VAL A 100 3.47 -16.28 7.54
CA VAL A 100 2.11 -16.72 7.20
C VAL A 100 1.13 -16.44 8.34
N PHE A 101 1.52 -16.71 9.59
CA PHE A 101 0.67 -16.47 10.75
C PHE A 101 0.29 -14.99 10.90
N VAL A 102 1.26 -14.09 10.82
CA VAL A 102 1.04 -12.64 10.88
C VAL A 102 0.14 -12.21 9.72
N ALA A 103 0.40 -12.65 8.49
CA ALA A 103 -0.41 -12.32 7.33
C ALA A 103 -1.89 -12.73 7.50
N LEU A 104 -2.14 -13.92 8.06
CA LEU A 104 -3.51 -14.39 8.33
C LEU A 104 -4.22 -13.53 9.40
N VAL A 105 -3.51 -13.15 10.47
CA VAL A 105 -4.06 -12.27 11.51
C VAL A 105 -4.35 -10.88 10.95
N VAL A 106 -3.45 -10.34 10.13
CA VAL A 106 -3.63 -9.06 9.45
C VAL A 106 -4.81 -9.10 8.49
N LEU A 107 -4.94 -10.16 7.68
CA LEU A 107 -6.08 -10.31 6.77
C LEU A 107 -7.39 -10.38 7.54
N TYR A 108 -7.46 -11.18 8.60
CA TYR A 108 -8.66 -11.30 9.43
C TYR A 108 -9.09 -9.96 10.05
N THR A 109 -8.13 -9.23 10.63
CA THR A 109 -8.41 -7.91 11.22
C THR A 109 -8.77 -6.87 10.17
N SER A 110 -8.13 -6.90 9.00
CA SER A 110 -8.45 -6.02 7.86
C SER A 110 -9.87 -6.24 7.33
N LEU A 111 -10.28 -7.51 7.18
CA LEU A 111 -11.66 -7.85 6.78
C LEU A 111 -12.69 -7.45 7.85
N THR A 112 -12.30 -7.46 9.11
CA THR A 112 -13.15 -6.98 10.22
C THR A 112 -13.37 -5.47 10.13
N ILE A 113 -12.30 -4.70 9.93
CA ILE A 113 -12.37 -3.24 9.72
C ILE A 113 -13.20 -2.92 8.47
N TRP A 114 -13.00 -3.65 7.38
CA TRP A 114 -13.80 -3.49 6.17
C TRP A 114 -15.31 -3.66 6.44
N ARG A 115 -15.71 -4.75 7.10
CA ARG A 115 -17.11 -4.97 7.48
C ARG A 115 -17.66 -3.90 8.42
N PHE A 116 -16.81 -3.33 9.26
CA PHE A 116 -17.16 -2.22 10.13
C PHE A 116 -17.43 -0.94 9.32
N CYS A 117 -16.53 -0.57 8.41
CA CYS A 117 -16.68 0.60 7.53
C CYS A 117 -17.90 0.47 6.60
N LEU A 118 -18.28 -0.74 6.16
CA LEU A 118 -19.50 -0.94 5.37
C LEU A 118 -20.79 -0.70 6.15
N ARG A 119 -20.79 -0.93 7.46
CA ARG A 119 -21.95 -0.66 8.34
C ARG A 119 -21.99 0.78 8.83
N HIS A 120 -20.84 1.45 8.85
CA HIS A 120 -20.68 2.83 9.30
C HIS A 120 -20.03 3.69 8.21
N PRO A 121 -20.73 4.02 7.10
CA PRO A 121 -20.19 4.84 6.02
C PRO A 121 -19.84 6.28 6.42
N GLU A 122 -20.28 6.72 7.60
CA GLU A 122 -19.92 8.00 8.22
C GLU A 122 -18.46 8.06 8.69
N ILE A 123 -17.83 6.91 8.93
CA ILE A 123 -16.46 6.78 9.42
C ILE A 123 -15.51 6.79 8.22
N ARG A 124 -14.64 7.81 8.12
CA ARG A 124 -13.71 7.97 6.97
C ARG A 124 -12.24 7.81 7.35
N ASP A 125 -11.92 7.85 8.63
CA ASP A 125 -10.57 7.63 9.14
C ASP A 125 -10.54 6.82 10.45
N VAL A 126 -9.35 6.49 10.93
CA VAL A 126 -9.18 5.72 12.17
C VAL A 126 -9.53 6.51 13.43
N CYS A 127 -9.44 7.84 13.40
CA CYS A 127 -9.79 8.69 14.54
C CYS A 127 -11.29 8.63 14.78
N ASP A 128 -12.09 8.61 13.71
CA ASP A 128 -13.54 8.39 13.76
C ASP A 128 -13.87 7.01 14.38
N ILE A 129 -13.13 5.95 14.00
CA ILE A 129 -13.27 4.63 14.62
C ILE A 129 -12.98 4.70 16.11
N GLY A 130 -11.89 5.38 16.49
CA GLY A 130 -11.52 5.59 17.89
C GLY A 130 -12.61 6.31 18.67
N GLN A 131 -13.12 7.41 18.13
CA GLN A 131 -14.21 8.17 18.75
C GLN A 131 -15.46 7.29 18.94
N TYR A 132 -15.87 6.57 17.90
CA TYR A 132 -17.04 5.70 17.95
C TYR A 132 -16.90 4.58 18.99
N LEU A 133 -15.74 3.94 19.06
CA LEU A 133 -15.49 2.85 20.00
C LEU A 133 -15.53 3.29 21.47
N PHE A 134 -15.15 4.55 21.74
CA PHE A 134 -15.13 5.13 23.08
C PHE A 134 -16.34 6.05 23.35
N TRP A 135 -17.55 5.57 23.03
CA TRP A 135 -18.83 6.25 23.31
C TRP A 135 -18.90 7.69 22.78
N ASP A 136 -18.42 7.92 21.55
CA ASP A 136 -18.40 9.22 20.90
C ASP A 136 -17.58 10.30 21.65
N SER A 137 -16.56 9.85 22.40
CA SER A 137 -15.71 10.74 23.19
C SER A 137 -14.72 11.51 22.31
N LYS A 138 -14.82 12.83 22.32
CA LYS A 138 -13.85 13.72 21.66
C LYS A 138 -12.43 13.56 22.19
N ILE A 139 -12.25 13.15 23.45
CA ILE A 139 -10.92 12.91 24.02
C ILE A 139 -10.27 11.69 23.36
N ALA A 140 -11.06 10.64 23.10
CA ALA A 140 -10.58 9.44 22.42
C ALA A 140 -10.23 9.73 20.95
N TRP A 141 -10.95 10.65 20.30
CA TRP A 141 -10.59 11.13 18.97
C TRP A 141 -9.21 11.79 18.96
N TRP A 142 -8.95 12.77 19.83
CA TRP A 142 -7.66 13.45 19.91
C TRP A 142 -6.51 12.51 20.29
N ALA A 143 -6.75 11.58 21.20
CA ALA A 143 -5.75 10.56 21.56
C ALA A 143 -5.40 9.66 20.36
N THR A 144 -6.42 9.20 19.62
CA THR A 144 -6.23 8.40 18.40
C THR A 144 -5.52 9.20 17.31
N ALA A 145 -5.87 10.47 17.14
CA ALA A 145 -5.24 11.36 16.18
C ALA A 145 -3.75 11.57 16.48
N VAL A 146 -3.37 11.79 17.75
CA VAL A 146 -1.97 11.89 18.15
C VAL A 146 -1.21 10.60 17.84
N MET A 147 -1.79 9.44 18.19
CA MET A 147 -1.16 8.14 17.92
C MET A 147 -1.04 7.86 16.41
N PHE A 148 -2.05 8.21 15.62
CA PHE A 148 -2.03 8.10 14.17
C PHE A 148 -0.93 8.97 13.56
N LEU A 149 -0.82 10.24 13.98
CA LEU A 149 0.23 11.14 13.50
C LEU A 149 1.62 10.65 13.87
N LEU A 150 1.82 10.18 15.10
CA LEU A 150 3.10 9.62 15.54
C LEU A 150 3.48 8.37 14.74
N ASN A 151 2.53 7.46 14.53
CA ASN A 151 2.77 6.24 13.76
C ASN A 151 3.20 6.54 12.32
N ASN A 152 2.45 7.39 11.61
CA ASN A 152 2.82 7.80 10.25
C ASN A 152 4.15 8.57 10.21
N THR A 153 4.45 9.40 11.22
CA THR A 153 5.72 10.12 11.30
C THR A 153 6.91 9.18 11.48
N PHE A 154 6.76 8.09 12.25
CA PHE A 154 7.84 7.10 12.40
C PHE A 154 8.02 6.23 11.17
N ILE A 155 6.93 5.82 10.50
CA ILE A 155 6.99 5.19 9.18
C ILE A 155 7.76 6.09 8.23
N GLN A 156 7.43 7.39 8.25
CA GLN A 156 8.10 8.38 7.42
C GLN A 156 9.60 8.49 7.72
N GLY A 157 9.96 8.50 9.00
CA GLY A 157 11.35 8.49 9.46
C GLY A 157 12.13 7.28 8.98
N LEU A 158 11.52 6.08 8.98
CA LEU A 158 12.11 4.87 8.43
C LEU A 158 12.45 5.01 6.94
N HIS A 159 11.53 5.56 6.13
CA HIS A 159 11.80 5.79 4.72
C HIS A 159 12.91 6.82 4.47
N CYS A 160 12.97 7.87 5.29
CA CYS A 160 14.07 8.85 5.23
C CYS A 160 15.42 8.22 5.61
N LEU A 161 15.44 7.32 6.61
CA LEU A 161 16.64 6.58 7.00
C LEU A 161 17.14 5.71 5.84
N VAL A 162 16.24 4.99 5.20
CA VAL A 162 16.65 4.08 4.12
C VAL A 162 17.02 4.85 2.84
N GLY A 163 16.38 5.99 2.59
CA GLY A 163 16.85 6.91 1.57
C GLY A 163 18.26 7.46 1.87
N ALA A 164 18.61 7.65 3.14
CA ALA A 164 19.96 8.02 3.53
C ALA A 164 20.97 6.88 3.31
N GLU A 165 20.59 5.63 3.58
CA GLU A 165 21.40 4.44 3.24
C GLU A 165 21.62 4.30 1.73
N TYR A 166 20.60 4.61 0.93
CA TYR A 166 20.73 4.67 -0.52
C TYR A 166 21.79 5.72 -0.92
N LEU A 167 21.70 6.95 -0.40
CA LEU A 167 22.68 8.01 -0.70
C LEU A 167 24.09 7.65 -0.22
N ASN A 168 24.22 7.02 0.95
CA ASN A 168 25.50 6.50 1.45
C ASN A 168 26.09 5.47 0.49
N THR A 169 25.27 4.55 -0.02
CA THR A 169 25.68 3.53 -0.99
C THR A 169 26.15 4.17 -2.30
N MET A 170 25.41 5.16 -2.82
CA MET A 170 25.75 5.82 -4.08
C MET A 170 27.02 6.66 -3.99
N THR A 171 27.22 7.35 -2.86
CA THR A 171 28.31 8.31 -2.67
C THR A 171 29.55 7.74 -2.00
N GLY A 172 29.49 6.50 -1.51
CA GLY A 172 30.57 5.92 -0.71
C GLY A 172 30.74 6.63 0.64
N HIS A 173 29.64 7.00 1.29
CA HIS A 173 29.61 7.77 2.55
C HIS A 173 30.31 9.13 2.47
N ALA A 174 30.03 9.92 1.43
CA ALA A 174 30.68 11.22 1.23
C ALA A 174 30.37 12.25 2.33
N THR A 175 29.23 12.13 3.02
CA THR A 175 28.84 12.97 4.16
C THR A 175 28.18 12.13 5.25
N CYS A 176 27.92 12.73 6.42
CA CYS A 176 27.25 12.01 7.50
C CYS A 176 25.81 11.63 7.12
N THR A 177 25.39 10.41 7.51
CA THR A 177 24.05 9.88 7.25
C THR A 177 22.92 10.82 7.65
N ILE A 178 23.10 11.60 8.72
CA ILE A 178 22.11 12.59 9.19
C ILE A 178 21.80 13.63 8.11
N VAL A 179 22.82 14.13 7.39
CA VAL A 179 22.63 15.10 6.29
C VAL A 179 21.85 14.46 5.16
N PHE A 180 22.15 13.23 4.79
CA PHE A 180 21.39 12.48 3.78
C PHE A 180 19.94 12.22 4.23
N SER A 181 19.70 11.92 5.51
CA SER A 181 18.35 11.78 6.07
C SER A 181 17.52 13.06 6.01
N CYS A 182 18.15 14.24 5.97
CA CYS A 182 17.45 15.52 5.74
C CYS A 182 17.19 15.81 4.26
N ILE A 183 18.04 15.34 3.34
CA ILE A 183 17.89 15.60 1.90
C ILE A 183 16.68 14.88 1.31
N ILE A 184 16.45 13.63 1.69
CA ILE A 184 15.34 12.81 1.19
C ILE A 184 13.96 13.48 1.40
N PRO A 185 13.57 13.91 2.61
CA PRO A 185 12.29 14.57 2.82
C PRO A 185 12.17 15.91 2.10
N ILE A 186 13.26 16.65 1.90
CA ILE A 186 13.25 17.89 1.10
C ILE A 186 12.89 17.59 -0.35
N ILE A 187 13.50 16.57 -0.95
CA ILE A 187 13.19 16.16 -2.34
C ILE A 187 11.73 15.72 -2.42
N SER A 188 11.31 14.83 -1.53
CA SER A 188 9.94 14.29 -1.52
C SER A 188 8.88 15.36 -1.24
N PHE A 189 9.19 16.40 -0.46
CA PHE A 189 8.30 17.53 -0.25
C PHE A 189 7.91 18.20 -1.58
N PHE A 190 8.86 18.44 -2.49
CA PHE A 190 8.55 19.03 -3.80
C PHE A 190 7.72 18.11 -4.69
N PHE A 191 7.95 16.80 -4.63
CA PHE A 191 7.16 15.80 -5.35
C PHE A 191 5.76 15.58 -4.75
N SER A 192 5.53 16.01 -3.51
CA SER A 192 4.21 15.93 -2.86
C SER A 192 3.25 17.07 -3.25
N LEU A 193 3.75 18.14 -3.89
CA LEU A 193 2.95 19.33 -4.26
C LEU A 193 1.86 19.07 -5.32
N PRO A 194 2.05 18.21 -6.35
CA PRO A 194 1.00 17.90 -7.32
C PRO A 194 0.02 16.87 -6.73
N ARG A 195 -1.03 17.36 -6.04
CA ARG A 195 -1.91 16.57 -5.17
C ARG A 195 -3.16 15.96 -5.81
N THR A 196 -3.21 15.77 -7.12
CA THR A 196 -4.40 15.14 -7.72
C THR A 196 -4.38 13.63 -7.46
N PHE A 197 -5.48 13.07 -6.97
CA PHE A 197 -5.59 11.64 -6.61
C PHE A 197 -5.29 10.70 -7.81
N SER A 198 -5.71 11.09 -9.02
CA SER A 198 -5.35 10.34 -10.23
C SER A 198 -3.83 10.31 -10.44
N GLY A 199 -3.13 11.41 -10.14
CA GLY A 199 -1.68 11.50 -10.15
C GLY A 199 -1.04 10.58 -9.10
N LEU A 200 -1.56 10.56 -7.88
CA LEU A 200 -1.08 9.66 -6.80
C LEU A 200 -1.22 8.18 -7.19
N SER A 201 -2.37 7.76 -7.73
CA SER A 201 -2.57 6.37 -8.16
C SER A 201 -1.62 5.94 -9.29
N HIS A 202 -1.31 6.85 -10.21
CA HIS A 202 -0.36 6.60 -11.28
C HIS A 202 1.07 6.52 -10.75
N MET A 203 1.47 7.45 -9.87
CA MET A 203 2.79 7.43 -9.23
C MET A 203 3.00 6.18 -8.37
N ALA A 204 1.99 5.75 -7.62
CA ALA A 204 2.03 4.50 -6.85
C ALA A 204 2.19 3.28 -7.77
N THR A 205 1.47 3.23 -8.89
CA THR A 205 1.61 2.10 -9.84
C THR A 205 3.02 2.04 -10.43
N VAL A 206 3.59 3.20 -10.80
CA VAL A 206 4.98 3.29 -11.26
C VAL A 206 5.94 2.88 -10.15
N SER A 207 5.74 3.38 -8.94
CA SER A 207 6.55 3.05 -7.75
C SER A 207 6.57 1.54 -7.48
N ALA A 208 5.41 0.89 -7.44
CA ALA A 208 5.28 -0.56 -7.27
C ALA A 208 6.03 -1.34 -8.35
N PHE A 209 5.93 -0.92 -9.61
CA PHE A 209 6.64 -1.56 -10.72
C PHE A 209 8.16 -1.49 -10.54
N PHE A 210 8.68 -0.30 -10.23
CA PHE A 210 10.11 -0.09 -10.02
C PHE A 210 10.63 -0.84 -8.78
N THR A 211 9.87 -0.89 -7.68
CA THR A 211 10.18 -1.72 -6.52
C THR A 211 10.25 -3.20 -6.89
N PHE A 212 9.28 -3.71 -7.65
CA PHE A 212 9.29 -5.12 -8.05
C PHE A 212 10.55 -5.48 -8.84
N ILE A 213 10.98 -4.60 -9.78
CA ILE A 213 12.24 -4.77 -10.51
C ILE A 213 13.45 -4.71 -9.57
N SER A 214 13.49 -3.75 -8.64
CA SER A 214 14.56 -3.60 -7.64
C SER A 214 14.76 -4.89 -6.82
N VAL A 215 13.66 -5.44 -6.32
CA VAL A 215 13.63 -6.66 -5.51
C VAL A 215 14.05 -7.88 -6.32
N LEU A 216 13.56 -8.00 -7.55
CA LEU A 216 13.93 -9.10 -8.44
C LEU A 216 15.44 -9.05 -8.76
N LEU A 217 15.96 -7.87 -9.07
CA LEU A 217 17.39 -7.67 -9.31
C LEU A 217 18.23 -8.02 -8.08
N ALA A 218 17.84 -7.55 -6.89
CA ALA A 218 18.55 -7.91 -5.66
C ALA A 218 18.57 -9.42 -5.40
N THR A 219 17.46 -10.10 -5.67
CA THR A 219 17.35 -11.55 -5.53
C THR A 219 18.25 -12.28 -6.54
N ILE A 220 18.25 -11.86 -7.80
CA ILE A 220 19.10 -12.44 -8.85
C ILE A 220 20.57 -12.20 -8.53
N PHE A 221 20.94 -10.97 -8.16
CA PHE A 221 22.32 -10.61 -7.83
C PHE A 221 22.85 -11.42 -6.64
N ALA A 222 22.07 -11.56 -5.57
CA ALA A 222 22.42 -12.44 -4.47
C ALA A 222 22.66 -13.89 -4.94
N GLY A 223 21.89 -14.38 -5.92
CA GLY A 223 22.02 -15.74 -6.43
C GLY A 223 23.18 -15.98 -7.41
N ILE A 224 23.66 -14.96 -8.11
CA ILE A 224 24.77 -15.09 -9.09
C ILE A 224 26.12 -14.64 -8.53
N GLU A 225 26.14 -13.85 -7.46
CA GLU A 225 27.38 -13.40 -6.85
C GLU A 225 28.17 -14.58 -6.27
N PRO A 226 29.50 -14.60 -6.44
CA PRO A 226 30.32 -15.68 -5.89
C PRO A 226 30.34 -15.64 -4.36
N TYR A 227 30.30 -14.45 -3.77
CA TYR A 227 30.35 -14.22 -2.33
C TYR A 227 29.55 -12.97 -1.93
N PRO A 228 28.88 -12.97 -0.76
CA PRO A 228 28.18 -11.80 -0.24
C PRO A 228 29.14 -10.73 0.28
N ALA A 229 28.60 -9.55 0.59
CA ALA A 229 29.36 -8.45 1.20
C ALA A 229 30.01 -8.87 2.52
N GLY A 230 31.28 -8.51 2.71
CA GLY A 230 32.01 -8.82 3.94
C GLY A 230 32.50 -10.28 4.05
N TYR A 231 32.39 -11.06 2.97
CA TYR A 231 32.98 -12.40 2.91
C TYR A 231 34.47 -12.39 3.24
N THR A 232 34.87 -13.28 4.14
CA THR A 232 36.27 -13.56 4.45
C THR A 232 36.47 -15.07 4.54
N GLU A 233 37.66 -15.56 4.19
CA GLU A 233 37.97 -17.00 4.29
C GLU A 233 37.79 -17.55 5.71
N ALA A 234 37.94 -16.71 6.73
CA ALA A 234 37.75 -17.06 8.14
C ALA A 234 36.28 -17.33 8.52
N LEU A 235 35.33 -16.57 7.95
CA LEU A 235 33.89 -16.71 8.20
C LEU A 235 33.25 -17.77 7.30
N GLY A 236 33.89 -18.10 6.18
CA GLY A 236 33.50 -19.18 5.27
C GLY A 236 32.22 -18.92 4.49
N LYS A 237 31.71 -19.99 3.87
CA LYS A 237 30.50 -19.93 3.03
C LYS A 237 29.25 -19.54 3.85
N PRO A 238 28.22 -18.96 3.20
CA PRO A 238 26.93 -18.68 3.83
C PRO A 238 26.38 -19.87 4.63
N ILE A 239 26.09 -19.66 5.91
CA ILE A 239 25.46 -20.67 6.78
C ILE A 239 23.97 -20.37 6.84
N VAL A 240 23.17 -21.35 6.44
CA VAL A 240 21.70 -21.27 6.44
C VAL A 240 21.17 -22.24 7.47
N THR A 241 20.31 -21.77 8.37
CA THR A 241 19.76 -22.57 9.46
C THR A 241 18.24 -22.64 9.36
N ALA A 242 17.70 -23.85 9.53
CA ALA A 242 16.25 -24.06 9.57
C ALA A 242 15.62 -23.47 10.83
N PHE A 243 16.37 -23.45 11.95
CA PHE A 243 15.97 -22.96 13.26
C PHE A 243 16.93 -21.86 13.75
N PRO A 244 16.59 -21.11 14.82
CA PRO A 244 17.45 -20.07 15.34
C PRO A 244 18.83 -20.64 15.71
N VAL A 245 19.88 -19.86 15.47
CA VAL A 245 21.25 -20.24 15.85
C VAL A 245 21.35 -20.34 17.38
N SER A 246 22.14 -21.29 17.87
CA SER A 246 22.43 -21.38 19.30
C SER A 246 23.08 -20.09 19.79
N GLY A 247 22.44 -19.43 20.76
CA GLY A 247 22.86 -18.11 21.25
C GLY A 247 21.98 -16.94 20.78
N THR A 248 20.97 -17.16 19.93
CA THR A 248 19.97 -16.13 19.61
C THR A 248 19.28 -15.66 20.88
N THR A 249 19.43 -14.36 21.19
CA THR A 249 18.83 -13.75 22.38
C THR A 249 17.32 -13.54 22.19
N PHE A 250 16.59 -13.41 23.29
CA PHE A 250 15.18 -13.01 23.25
C PHE A 250 14.98 -11.67 22.53
N VAL A 251 15.88 -10.70 22.75
CA VAL A 251 15.81 -9.37 22.12
C VAL A 251 15.96 -9.46 20.60
N SER A 252 16.92 -10.23 20.10
CA SER A 252 17.10 -10.42 18.65
C SER A 252 15.92 -11.17 18.03
N GLY A 253 15.44 -12.24 18.68
CA GLY A 253 14.27 -12.98 18.21
C GLY A 253 13.01 -12.11 18.17
N MET A 254 12.81 -11.28 19.20
CA MET A 254 11.68 -10.36 19.24
C MET A 254 11.79 -9.24 18.19
N SER A 255 12.99 -8.71 17.98
CA SER A 255 13.24 -7.70 16.95
C SER A 255 12.94 -8.25 15.55
N ALA A 256 13.31 -9.50 15.26
CA ALA A 256 13.00 -10.16 14.00
C ALA A 256 11.49 -10.37 13.81
N PHE A 257 10.78 -10.83 14.85
CA PHE A 257 9.33 -10.96 14.80
C PHE A 257 8.62 -9.61 14.61
N LEU A 258 9.06 -8.56 15.31
CA LEU A 258 8.50 -7.22 15.18
C LEU A 258 8.74 -6.65 13.79
N ASN A 259 9.88 -6.95 13.17
CA ASN A 259 10.20 -6.56 11.80
C ASN A 259 9.23 -7.19 10.79
N ILE A 260 8.98 -8.51 10.92
CA ILE A 260 7.96 -9.22 10.13
C ILE A 260 6.58 -8.60 10.39
N SER A 261 6.21 -8.45 11.67
CA SER A 261 4.88 -7.98 12.07
C SER A 261 4.57 -6.59 11.54
N TYR A 262 5.48 -5.64 11.76
CA TYR A 262 5.33 -4.26 11.33
C TYR A 262 5.17 -4.14 9.80
N THR A 263 5.81 -5.02 9.03
CA THR A 263 5.72 -4.98 7.56
C THR A 263 4.34 -5.36 7.03
N PHE A 264 3.57 -6.17 7.75
CA PHE A 264 2.19 -6.51 7.35
C PHE A 264 1.14 -5.55 7.92
N ILE A 265 1.48 -4.75 8.95
CA ILE A 265 0.49 -3.91 9.64
C ILE A 265 0.30 -2.61 8.88
N GLY A 266 -0.87 -2.43 8.27
CA GLY A 266 -1.30 -1.18 7.63
C GLY A 266 -2.78 -0.85 7.84
N GLN A 267 -3.46 -1.57 8.73
CA GLN A 267 -4.90 -1.48 8.99
C GLN A 267 -5.40 -0.05 9.26
N ILE A 268 -4.51 0.80 9.77
CA ILE A 268 -4.79 2.17 10.19
C ILE A 268 -5.20 3.08 9.02
N THR A 269 -4.75 2.79 7.79
CA THR A 269 -5.06 3.57 6.59
C THR A 269 -6.24 2.99 5.79
N LEU A 270 -6.69 1.78 6.13
CA LEU A 270 -7.74 1.08 5.39
C LEU A 270 -9.08 1.82 5.35
N PRO A 271 -9.58 2.46 6.44
CA PRO A 271 -10.84 3.22 6.38
C PRO A 271 -10.82 4.29 5.29
N SER A 272 -9.70 4.99 5.16
CA SER A 272 -9.53 6.04 4.14
C SER A 272 -9.47 5.46 2.73
N PHE A 273 -8.80 4.31 2.52
CA PHE A 273 -8.83 3.62 1.23
C PHE A 273 -10.23 3.14 0.86
N ILE A 274 -10.98 2.58 1.83
CA ILE A 274 -12.35 2.10 1.63
C ILE A 274 -13.27 3.27 1.27
N ALA A 275 -13.13 4.41 1.93
CA ALA A 275 -13.95 5.60 1.69
C ALA A 275 -13.77 6.18 0.27
N GLU A 276 -12.58 6.01 -0.32
CA GLU A 276 -12.20 6.50 -1.66
C GLU A 276 -12.57 5.52 -2.79
N MET A 277 -12.95 4.28 -2.45
CA MET A 277 -13.40 3.30 -3.44
C MET A 277 -14.77 3.67 -4.02
N LYS A 278 -14.89 3.50 -5.34
CA LYS A 278 -16.18 3.63 -6.04
C LYS A 278 -17.20 2.61 -5.55
N GLU A 279 -16.75 1.38 -5.31
CA GLU A 279 -17.56 0.27 -4.80
C GLU A 279 -16.85 -0.31 -3.55
N PRO A 280 -17.12 0.23 -2.35
CA PRO A 280 -16.47 -0.20 -1.10
C PRO A 280 -16.68 -1.69 -0.76
N GLU A 281 -17.75 -2.30 -1.29
CA GLU A 281 -18.05 -3.73 -1.17
C GLU A 281 -16.96 -4.61 -1.80
N ASP A 282 -16.18 -4.10 -2.75
CA ASP A 282 -15.14 -4.85 -3.45
C ASP A 282 -13.76 -4.81 -2.77
N PHE A 283 -13.60 -4.07 -1.66
CA PHE A 283 -12.31 -3.89 -0.99
C PHE A 283 -11.68 -5.21 -0.53
N TRP A 284 -12.49 -6.21 -0.14
CA TRP A 284 -11.99 -7.52 0.26
C TRP A 284 -11.15 -8.20 -0.84
N LYS A 285 -11.45 -7.93 -2.13
CA LYS A 285 -10.69 -8.46 -3.27
C LYS A 285 -9.28 -7.88 -3.29
N SER A 286 -9.17 -6.57 -3.05
CA SER A 286 -7.90 -5.84 -3.02
C SER A 286 -7.00 -6.33 -1.89
N VAL A 287 -7.51 -6.33 -0.65
CA VAL A 287 -6.70 -6.69 0.52
C VAL A 287 -6.29 -8.16 0.51
N THR A 288 -7.16 -9.06 0.05
CA THR A 288 -6.83 -10.49 -0.05
C THR A 288 -5.78 -10.75 -1.13
N ALA A 289 -5.90 -10.10 -2.30
CA ALA A 289 -4.92 -10.24 -3.38
C ALA A 289 -3.54 -9.72 -2.95
N VAL A 290 -3.48 -8.56 -2.28
CA VAL A 290 -2.23 -7.99 -1.75
C VAL A 290 -1.62 -8.90 -0.68
N THR A 291 -2.42 -9.39 0.28
CA THR A 291 -1.91 -10.27 1.34
C THR A 291 -1.32 -11.58 0.77
N ILE A 292 -1.97 -12.18 -0.23
CA ILE A 292 -1.44 -13.38 -0.89
C ILE A 292 -0.12 -13.05 -1.61
N ALA A 293 -0.07 -11.92 -2.31
CA ALA A 293 1.14 -11.48 -2.98
C ALA A 293 2.29 -11.23 -1.99
N GLU A 294 2.03 -10.59 -0.85
CA GLU A 294 3.00 -10.37 0.24
C GLU A 294 3.57 -11.69 0.73
N VAL A 295 2.71 -12.63 1.11
CA VAL A 295 3.16 -13.93 1.65
C VAL A 295 4.09 -14.63 0.65
N ILE A 296 3.72 -14.66 -0.63
CA ILE A 296 4.53 -15.30 -1.68
C ILE A 296 5.85 -14.55 -1.86
N VAL A 297 5.78 -13.24 -2.08
CA VAL A 297 6.94 -12.43 -2.45
C VAL A 297 7.92 -12.30 -1.28
N PHE A 298 7.44 -12.04 -0.07
CA PHE A 298 8.28 -11.93 1.13
C PHE A 298 8.91 -13.28 1.53
N SER A 299 8.16 -14.38 1.37
CA SER A 299 8.70 -15.72 1.62
C SER A 299 9.79 -16.09 0.62
N ILE A 300 9.54 -15.91 -0.68
CA ILE A 300 10.50 -16.29 -1.73
C ILE A 300 11.73 -15.39 -1.68
N VAL A 301 11.56 -14.08 -1.73
CA VAL A 301 12.69 -13.13 -1.73
C VAL A 301 13.47 -13.25 -0.43
N GLY A 302 12.76 -13.28 0.70
CA GLY A 302 13.36 -13.46 2.02
C GLY A 302 14.21 -14.73 2.09
N ALA A 303 13.64 -15.87 1.67
CA ALA A 303 14.32 -17.16 1.72
C ALA A 303 15.49 -17.25 0.74
N VAL A 304 15.34 -16.76 -0.48
CA VAL A 304 16.38 -16.84 -1.51
C VAL A 304 17.58 -15.96 -1.13
N ILE A 305 17.36 -14.68 -0.80
CA ILE A 305 18.47 -13.80 -0.41
C ILE A 305 19.15 -14.35 0.85
N TYR A 306 18.39 -14.89 1.81
CA TYR A 306 18.95 -15.56 2.97
C TYR A 306 19.76 -16.81 2.61
N ALA A 307 19.31 -17.62 1.66
CA ALA A 307 20.03 -18.82 1.24
C ALA A 307 21.42 -18.51 0.68
N TYR A 308 21.55 -17.39 -0.04
CA TYR A 308 22.81 -16.98 -0.67
C TYR A 308 23.69 -16.07 0.20
N THR A 309 23.11 -15.42 1.22
CA THR A 309 23.85 -14.53 2.12
C THR A 309 24.22 -15.22 3.43
N GLY A 310 23.35 -16.08 3.96
CA GLY A 310 23.55 -16.78 5.23
C GLY A 310 23.46 -15.89 6.47
N ASN A 311 23.69 -16.49 7.63
CA ASN A 311 23.55 -15.85 8.94
C ASN A 311 24.58 -14.74 9.17
N GLN A 312 25.77 -14.88 8.61
CA GLN A 312 26.94 -14.07 8.97
C GLN A 312 26.98 -12.72 8.26
N TYR A 313 26.41 -12.64 7.06
CA TYR A 313 26.59 -11.50 6.15
C TYR A 313 25.30 -10.70 5.94
N MET A 314 24.24 -11.05 6.67
CA MET A 314 22.93 -10.47 6.46
C MET A 314 22.79 -9.10 7.13
N THR A 315 22.40 -8.11 6.33
CA THR A 315 22.06 -6.76 6.75
C THR A 315 20.61 -6.44 6.42
N ALA A 316 20.04 -5.43 7.08
CA ALA A 316 18.71 -4.91 6.78
C ALA A 316 18.84 -3.42 6.49
N PRO A 317 18.42 -2.93 5.30
CA PRO A 317 17.88 -3.67 4.15
C PRO A 317 18.92 -4.59 3.47
N ALA A 318 18.47 -5.71 2.92
CA ALA A 318 19.35 -6.73 2.36
C ALA A 318 20.17 -6.30 1.12
N PHE A 319 19.94 -5.11 0.55
CA PHE A 319 20.85 -4.51 -0.43
C PHE A 319 22.27 -4.38 0.12
N GLY A 320 22.41 -4.10 1.42
CA GLY A 320 23.71 -3.97 2.07
C GLY A 320 24.55 -5.25 1.98
N SER A 321 23.89 -6.40 1.88
CA SER A 321 24.50 -7.74 1.82
C SER A 321 25.07 -8.12 0.45
N LEU A 322 24.76 -7.36 -0.62
CA LEU A 322 25.30 -7.60 -1.95
C LEU A 322 26.79 -7.26 -2.01
N GLY A 323 27.61 -8.17 -2.54
CA GLY A 323 29.06 -8.05 -2.55
C GLY A 323 29.58 -7.07 -3.60
N ASP A 324 29.03 -7.13 -4.81
CA ASP A 324 29.42 -6.28 -5.93
C ASP A 324 28.75 -4.90 -5.81
N ASP A 325 29.57 -3.85 -5.86
CA ASP A 325 29.13 -2.46 -5.73
C ASP A 325 28.20 -2.03 -6.88
N VAL A 326 28.41 -2.54 -8.09
CA VAL A 326 27.55 -2.26 -9.25
C VAL A 326 26.19 -2.90 -9.05
N TYR A 327 26.14 -4.17 -8.64
CA TYR A 327 24.88 -4.88 -8.39
C TYR A 327 24.07 -4.21 -7.29
N LYS A 328 24.74 -3.84 -6.20
CA LYS A 328 24.14 -3.09 -5.09
C LYS A 328 23.54 -1.76 -5.55
N LYS A 329 24.33 -0.93 -6.24
CA LYS A 329 23.88 0.39 -6.70
C LYS A 329 22.76 0.30 -7.72
N VAL A 330 22.83 -0.64 -8.66
CA VAL A 330 21.79 -0.85 -9.68
C VAL A 330 20.48 -1.30 -9.02
N ALA A 331 20.51 -2.36 -8.21
CA ALA A 331 19.30 -2.87 -7.56
C ALA A 331 18.66 -1.80 -6.66
N PHE A 332 19.46 -1.09 -5.85
CA PHE A 332 18.93 -0.08 -4.93
C PHE A 332 18.40 1.17 -5.68
N SER A 333 18.98 1.56 -6.82
CA SER A 333 18.50 2.72 -7.60
C SER A 333 17.10 2.56 -8.17
N PHE A 334 16.66 1.32 -8.46
CA PHE A 334 15.27 1.07 -8.84
C PHE A 334 14.28 1.34 -7.70
N MET A 335 14.73 1.49 -6.44
CA MET A 335 13.87 1.83 -5.31
C MET A 335 13.61 3.34 -5.17
N ILE A 336 14.30 4.20 -5.94
CA ILE A 336 14.20 5.67 -5.82
C ILE A 336 12.75 6.17 -5.95
N PRO A 337 11.94 5.74 -6.95
CA PRO A 337 10.56 6.22 -7.06
C PRO A 337 9.76 5.94 -5.80
N THR A 338 9.98 4.78 -5.18
CA THR A 338 9.32 4.35 -3.94
C THR A 338 9.79 5.10 -2.72
N LEU A 339 11.09 5.34 -2.59
CA LEU A 339 11.63 6.18 -1.52
C LEU A 339 11.05 7.60 -1.58
N ILE A 340 10.92 8.17 -2.78
CA ILE A 340 10.37 9.52 -2.94
C ILE A 340 8.85 9.50 -2.70
N PHE A 341 8.14 8.55 -3.31
CA PHE A 341 6.68 8.44 -3.24
C PHE A 341 6.19 8.22 -1.81
N LEU A 342 6.74 7.24 -1.09
CA LEU A 342 6.31 6.94 0.28
C LEU A 342 6.58 8.10 1.23
N VAL A 343 7.66 8.87 0.97
CA VAL A 343 7.95 10.07 1.75
C VAL A 343 7.01 11.24 1.43
N ALA A 344 6.49 11.27 0.21
CA ALA A 344 5.51 12.26 -0.23
C ALA A 344 4.06 11.87 0.10
N ALA A 345 3.77 10.59 0.33
CA ALA A 345 2.42 10.03 0.45
C ALA A 345 1.73 10.36 1.78
N TYR A 346 2.50 10.62 2.86
CA TYR A 346 1.98 10.83 4.21
C TYR A 346 2.14 12.25 4.77
N PRO A 347 1.66 13.32 4.12
CA PRO A 347 1.54 14.59 4.80
C PRO A 347 0.29 14.54 5.69
N GLY A 348 0.42 13.88 6.84
CA GLY A 348 -0.49 14.01 8.00
C GLY A 348 -0.64 15.47 8.48
N TRP A 349 0.09 16.40 7.89
CA TRP A 349 0.07 17.82 8.20
C TRP A 349 -1.06 18.62 7.52
N VAL A 350 -1.70 18.11 6.46
CA VAL A 350 -2.67 18.91 5.70
C VAL A 350 -4.08 18.31 5.65
N GLY A 351 -4.25 17.02 5.92
CA GLY A 351 -5.57 16.41 6.09
C GLY A 351 -6.27 16.79 7.40
N VAL A 352 -5.49 17.15 8.43
CA VAL A 352 -6.01 17.56 9.76
C VAL A 352 -6.35 19.06 9.82
N MET A 353 -5.99 19.82 8.77
CA MET A 353 -6.26 21.27 8.68
C MET A 353 -7.30 21.62 7.60
N GLY A 354 -7.94 20.63 6.98
CA GLY A 354 -8.96 20.81 5.94
C GLY A 354 -10.38 20.70 6.46
#